data_AF-A0A193KRW3-F1
#
_entry.id   AF-A0A193KRW3-F1
#
_cell.length_a   1.000
_cell.length_b   1.000
_cell.length_c   1.000
_cell.angle_alpha   90.00
_cell.angle_beta   90.00
_cell.angle_gamma   90.00
#
_symmetry.space_group_name_H-M   'P 1'
#
loop_
_entity.id
_entity.type
_entity.pdbx_description
1 polymer ?
#
loop_
_entity_poly.entity_id
_entity_poly.type
_entity_poly.pdbx_seq_one_letter_code
_entity_poly.pdbx_strand_id
1 'polypeptide(L)'
;PRFMCYLSIFTFFMLMLVTGDNFLQLFLGWEGVGLASYLLINFWFTRLQANKAAIKAMLVNRAGDFALALGIIGSFTLFQTVDFSTTFVCASVFSEPNHYFLFCNTGFHAITVICILLFIGAIGKSAQIGLHTWLPDAMEGPTPVSALIHAATMVTAGVFMIARCSPLFEYSPNALIVITFVGAMTSFFAATNGILQNDLKRVIAYSTCSQLGYMIFACGISNYSVSVFHLMNHAFFKALLFLSAGSVIHAMSDEQDMRKMGGLVSLLPFTYAMMLIGSLSLIGFPFLTGFYSKDVILELAYAKYTISGNFAFWLGSVSVFFTSYYSFRLLFLTFLTPINSFKRDILRCHDAPISMAIPLIPLALGSI
;
A
#
# COMPACT_ATOMS: atom_id res chain seq x y z
N PRO A 1 -1.14 -18.43 20.62
CA PRO A 1 -2.61 -18.23 20.49
C PRO A 1 -3.05 -16.82 20.05
N ARG A 2 -2.69 -15.73 20.77
CA ARG A 2 -3.16 -14.36 20.44
C ARG A 2 -2.80 -13.89 19.03
N PHE A 3 -1.54 -14.07 18.62
CA PHE A 3 -1.05 -13.63 17.32
C PHE A 3 -1.83 -14.26 16.15
N MET A 4 -1.97 -15.58 16.14
CA MET A 4 -2.72 -16.30 15.10
C MET A 4 -4.21 -15.94 15.10
N CYS A 5 -4.82 -15.72 16.27
CA CYS A 5 -6.20 -15.26 16.37
C CYS A 5 -6.38 -13.89 15.69
N TYR A 6 -5.49 -12.93 15.95
CA TYR A 6 -5.54 -11.62 15.32
C TYR A 6 -5.29 -11.69 13.81
N LEU A 7 -4.38 -12.54 13.34
CA LEU A 7 -4.20 -12.80 11.91
C LEU A 7 -5.48 -13.39 11.28
N SER A 8 -6.15 -14.34 11.93
CA SER A 8 -7.40 -14.92 11.41
C SER A 8 -8.55 -13.91 11.38
N ILE A 9 -8.68 -13.06 12.40
CA ILE A 9 -9.68 -11.98 12.44
C ILE A 9 -9.41 -10.98 11.32
N PHE A 10 -8.12 -10.65 11.11
CA PHE A 10 -7.71 -9.78 10.04
C PHE A 10 -8.12 -10.36 8.67
N THR A 11 -7.82 -11.64 8.41
CA THR A 11 -8.20 -12.30 7.15
C THR A 11 -9.72 -12.38 6.97
N PHE A 12 -10.47 -12.63 8.04
CA PHE A 12 -11.92 -12.66 8.01
C PHE A 12 -12.51 -11.32 7.57
N PHE A 13 -12.09 -10.20 8.18
CA PHE A 13 -12.58 -8.88 7.81
C PHE A 13 -12.15 -8.46 6.40
N MET A 14 -10.95 -8.87 5.96
CA MET A 14 -10.53 -8.60 4.59
C MET A 14 -11.38 -9.37 3.57
N LEU A 15 -11.72 -10.64 3.85
CA LEU A 15 -12.64 -11.41 3.01
C LEU A 15 -14.03 -10.75 2.97
N MET A 16 -14.56 -10.37 4.13
CA MET A 16 -15.85 -9.64 4.22
C MET A 16 -15.85 -8.35 3.41
N LEU A 17 -14.74 -7.61 3.38
CA LEU A 17 -14.57 -6.37 2.61
C LEU A 17 -14.63 -6.65 1.11
N VAL A 18 -13.89 -7.66 0.63
CA VAL A 18 -13.76 -7.96 -0.80
C VAL A 18 -15.00 -8.63 -1.36
N THR A 19 -15.70 -9.46 -0.57
CA THR A 19 -16.95 -10.12 -0.98
C THR A 19 -18.19 -9.24 -0.76
N GLY A 20 -18.02 -7.97 -0.39
CA GLY A 20 -19.13 -7.05 -0.20
C GLY A 20 -19.86 -6.70 -1.48
N ASP A 21 -21.17 -6.89 -1.48
CA ASP A 21 -22.08 -6.46 -2.56
C ASP A 21 -22.80 -5.13 -2.27
N ASN A 22 -22.53 -4.54 -1.10
CA ASN A 22 -23.04 -3.23 -0.72
C ASN A 22 -22.01 -2.41 0.07
N PHE A 23 -22.24 -1.09 0.14
CA PHE A 23 -21.36 -0.15 0.83
C PHE A 23 -21.24 -0.44 2.34
N LEU A 24 -22.28 -0.97 2.98
CA LEU A 24 -22.31 -1.20 4.42
C LEU A 24 -21.42 -2.39 4.83
N GLN A 25 -21.46 -3.48 4.07
CA GLN A 25 -20.55 -4.62 4.26
C GLN A 25 -19.10 -4.22 3.99
N LEU A 26 -18.86 -3.42 2.94
CA LEU A 26 -17.54 -2.86 2.67
C LEU A 26 -17.05 -2.06 3.90
N PHE A 27 -17.87 -1.16 4.45
CA PHE A 27 -17.53 -0.37 5.63
C PHE A 27 -17.26 -1.22 6.88
N LEU A 28 -18.04 -2.29 7.10
CA LEU A 28 -17.82 -3.22 8.20
C LEU A 28 -16.46 -3.91 8.09
N GLY A 29 -16.14 -4.45 6.91
CA GLY A 29 -14.82 -5.04 6.66
C GLY A 29 -13.69 -4.02 6.80
N TRP A 30 -13.94 -2.78 6.36
CA TRP A 30 -12.99 -1.67 6.41
C TRP A 30 -12.58 -1.28 7.84
N GLU A 31 -13.55 -1.08 8.72
CA GLU A 31 -13.32 -0.82 10.16
C GLU A 31 -12.73 -2.05 10.84
N GLY A 32 -13.21 -3.25 10.52
CA GLY A 32 -12.71 -4.50 11.08
C GLY A 32 -11.22 -4.74 10.79
N VAL A 33 -10.77 -4.46 9.55
CA VAL A 33 -9.35 -4.48 9.18
C VAL A 33 -8.57 -3.40 9.95
N GLY A 34 -9.15 -2.21 10.14
CA GLY A 34 -8.56 -1.14 10.97
C GLY A 34 -8.31 -1.57 12.40
N LEU A 35 -9.32 -2.16 13.05
CA LEU A 35 -9.23 -2.68 14.40
C LEU A 35 -8.21 -3.82 14.52
N ALA A 36 -8.23 -4.77 13.59
CA ALA A 36 -7.26 -5.87 13.58
C ALA A 36 -5.83 -5.36 13.40
N SER A 37 -5.61 -4.34 12.56
CA SER A 37 -4.30 -3.71 12.39
C SER A 37 -3.80 -3.05 13.68
N TYR A 38 -4.68 -2.35 14.41
CA TYR A 38 -4.35 -1.77 15.70
C TYR A 38 -3.87 -2.83 16.70
N LEU A 39 -4.59 -3.96 16.81
CA LEU A 39 -4.23 -5.06 17.71
C LEU A 39 -2.90 -5.73 17.33
N LEU A 40 -2.62 -5.86 16.03
CA LEU A 40 -1.39 -6.48 15.53
C LEU A 40 -0.16 -5.57 15.64
N ILE A 41 -0.31 -4.26 15.38
CA ILE A 41 0.77 -3.28 15.61
C ILE A 41 1.07 -3.20 17.10
N ASN A 42 0.03 -3.23 17.95
CA ASN A 42 0.17 -3.21 19.39
C ASN A 42 0.38 -4.60 20.04
N PHE A 43 0.91 -5.57 19.29
CA PHE A 43 1.09 -6.93 19.82
C PHE A 43 2.02 -6.96 21.04
N TRP A 44 3.09 -6.15 21.02
CA TRP A 44 3.99 -5.93 22.14
C TRP A 44 3.58 -4.70 22.97
N PHE A 45 2.42 -4.79 23.62
CA PHE A 45 1.80 -3.71 24.41
C PHE A 45 2.68 -3.15 25.54
N THR A 46 3.75 -3.83 25.94
CA THR A 46 4.72 -3.33 26.94
C THR A 46 5.63 -2.24 26.36
N ARG A 47 5.77 -2.16 25.03
CA ARG A 47 6.61 -1.16 24.35
C ARG A 47 5.80 0.10 24.07
N LEU A 48 6.18 1.21 24.72
CA LEU A 48 5.50 2.51 24.56
C LEU A 48 5.43 2.97 23.09
N GLN A 49 6.48 2.73 22.30
CA GLN A 49 6.52 3.14 20.90
C GLN A 49 5.50 2.35 20.05
N ALA A 50 5.33 1.06 20.30
CA ALA A 50 4.32 0.25 19.63
C ALA A 50 2.89 0.72 19.96
N ASN A 51 2.61 1.05 21.23
CA ASN A 51 1.34 1.66 21.64
C ASN A 51 1.07 2.97 20.90
N LYS A 52 2.05 3.88 20.87
CA LYS A 52 1.91 5.18 20.18
C LYS A 52 1.69 5.01 18.68
N ALA A 53 2.44 4.12 18.04
CA ALA A 53 2.29 3.81 16.62
C ALA A 53 0.90 3.23 16.30
N ALA A 54 0.42 2.28 17.10
CA ALA A 54 -0.90 1.68 16.93
C ALA A 54 -2.02 2.72 17.09
N ILE A 55 -1.97 3.56 18.13
CA ILE A 55 -2.96 4.63 18.36
C ILE A 55 -2.97 5.62 17.19
N LYS A 56 -1.78 6.06 16.72
CA LYS A 56 -1.66 6.94 15.56
C LYS A 56 -2.27 6.30 14.31
N ALA A 57 -1.98 5.03 14.05
CA ALA A 57 -2.57 4.31 12.93
C ALA A 57 -4.09 4.23 13.02
N MET A 58 -4.66 3.92 14.19
CA MET A 58 -6.10 3.86 14.35
C MET A 58 -6.74 5.24 14.14
N LEU A 59 -6.19 6.31 14.72
CA LEU A 59 -6.73 7.66 14.60
C LEU A 59 -6.68 8.19 13.17
N VAL A 60 -5.56 8.00 12.46
CA VAL A 60 -5.41 8.46 11.08
C VAL A 60 -6.33 7.70 10.14
N ASN A 61 -6.49 6.38 10.32
CA ASN A 61 -7.47 5.61 9.56
C ASN A 61 -8.90 6.08 9.84
N ARG A 62 -9.26 6.28 11.11
CA ARG A 62 -10.60 6.72 11.50
C ARG A 62 -10.99 8.08 10.94
N ALA A 63 -10.01 8.98 10.75
CA ALA A 63 -10.25 10.25 10.06
C ALA A 63 -10.67 10.03 8.59
N GLY A 64 -10.05 9.07 7.90
CA GLY A 64 -10.49 8.65 6.56
C GLY A 64 -11.84 7.93 6.60
N ASP A 65 -12.04 7.05 7.59
CA ASP A 65 -13.27 6.26 7.73
C ASP A 65 -14.50 7.16 7.97
N PHE A 66 -14.32 8.30 8.64
CA PHE A 66 -15.37 9.32 8.77
C PHE A 66 -15.78 9.91 7.41
N ALA A 67 -14.82 10.23 6.55
CA ALA A 67 -15.11 10.71 5.20
C ALA A 67 -15.75 9.62 4.32
N LEU A 68 -15.29 8.37 4.44
CA LEU A 68 -15.91 7.22 3.79
C LEU A 68 -17.38 7.09 4.21
N ALA A 69 -17.67 7.17 5.50
CA ALA A 69 -19.04 7.10 6.03
C ALA A 69 -19.92 8.23 5.46
N LEU A 70 -19.40 9.46 5.37
CA LEU A 70 -20.10 10.57 4.73
C LEU A 70 -20.34 10.32 3.24
N GLY A 71 -19.38 9.72 2.53
CA GLY A 71 -19.55 9.30 1.13
C GLY A 71 -20.66 8.26 0.96
N ILE A 72 -20.72 7.26 1.86
CA ILE A 72 -21.77 6.24 1.87
C ILE A 72 -23.13 6.87 2.16
N ILE A 73 -23.22 7.76 3.16
CA ILE A 73 -24.46 8.49 3.46
C ILE A 73 -24.88 9.35 2.25
N GLY A 74 -23.94 10.06 1.61
CA GLY A 74 -24.21 10.83 0.40
C GLY A 74 -24.69 9.97 -0.77
N SER A 75 -24.13 8.76 -0.91
CA SER A 75 -24.62 7.80 -1.91
C SER A 75 -26.04 7.32 -1.59
N PHE A 76 -26.35 7.08 -0.31
CA PHE A 76 -27.69 6.68 0.11
C PHE A 76 -28.72 7.81 -0.07
N THR A 77 -28.37 9.06 0.21
CA THR A 77 -29.30 10.19 0.02
C THR A 77 -29.66 10.41 -1.45
N LEU A 78 -28.70 10.16 -2.35
CA LEU A 78 -28.89 10.36 -3.79
C LEU A 78 -29.54 9.16 -4.48
N PHE A 79 -29.06 7.94 -4.22
CA PHE A 79 -29.52 6.72 -4.89
C PHE A 79 -30.61 5.96 -4.12
N GLN A 80 -30.86 6.32 -2.86
CA GLN A 80 -31.81 5.64 -1.94
C GLN A 80 -31.53 4.15 -1.72
N THR A 81 -30.32 3.69 -2.05
CA THR A 81 -29.87 2.30 -1.90
C THR A 81 -28.41 2.26 -1.48
N VAL A 82 -28.01 1.19 -0.79
CA VAL A 82 -26.60 0.93 -0.45
C VAL A 82 -25.98 -0.18 -1.30
N ASP A 83 -26.76 -0.82 -2.16
CA ASP A 83 -26.31 -1.94 -3.00
C ASP A 83 -25.51 -1.44 -4.21
N PHE A 84 -24.42 -2.14 -4.55
CA PHE A 84 -23.56 -1.74 -5.65
C PHE A 84 -24.24 -1.85 -7.02
N SER A 85 -25.04 -2.90 -7.23
CA SER A 85 -25.70 -3.16 -8.51
C SER A 85 -26.65 -2.02 -8.89
N THR A 86 -27.50 -1.58 -7.96
CA THR A 86 -28.47 -0.49 -8.19
C THR A 86 -27.76 0.85 -8.34
N THR A 87 -26.80 1.15 -7.47
CA THR A 87 -26.06 2.42 -7.52
C THR A 87 -25.28 2.58 -8.82
N PHE A 88 -24.63 1.53 -9.32
CA PHE A 88 -23.84 1.60 -10.56
C PHE A 88 -24.70 1.72 -11.82
N VAL A 89 -25.87 1.08 -11.85
CA VAL A 89 -26.82 1.24 -12.97
C VAL A 89 -27.39 2.65 -12.99
N CYS A 90 -27.80 3.16 -11.82
CA CYS A 90 -28.38 4.50 -11.69
C CYS A 90 -27.35 5.63 -11.84
N ALA A 91 -26.05 5.37 -11.67
CA ALA A 91 -25.01 6.39 -11.73
C ALA A 91 -25.03 7.22 -13.02
N SER A 92 -25.40 6.60 -14.16
CA SER A 92 -25.56 7.28 -15.45
C SER A 92 -26.64 8.36 -15.43
N VAL A 93 -27.79 8.09 -14.81
CA VAL A 93 -28.94 9.00 -14.74
C VAL A 93 -28.62 10.24 -13.90
N PHE A 94 -27.94 10.02 -12.77
CA PHE A 94 -27.57 11.12 -11.86
C PHE A 94 -26.30 11.88 -12.28
N SER A 95 -25.71 11.53 -13.43
CA SER A 95 -24.60 12.27 -14.03
C SER A 95 -25.05 13.57 -14.72
N GLU A 96 -26.35 13.73 -14.92
CA GLU A 96 -26.94 14.93 -15.51
C GLU A 96 -26.76 16.17 -14.60
N PRO A 97 -26.64 17.37 -15.19
CA PRO A 97 -26.25 18.61 -14.49
C PRO A 97 -27.31 19.15 -13.51
N ASN A 98 -28.30 18.37 -13.10
CA ASN A 98 -29.39 18.84 -12.23
C ASN A 98 -29.22 18.44 -10.76
N HIS A 99 -28.22 17.60 -10.44
CA HIS A 99 -28.02 17.08 -9.09
C HIS A 99 -26.80 17.70 -8.40
N TYR A 100 -27.06 18.68 -7.53
CA TYR A 100 -26.03 19.36 -6.74
C TYR A 100 -26.29 19.23 -5.25
N PHE A 101 -25.21 19.08 -4.47
CA PHE A 101 -25.23 19.37 -3.05
C PHE A 101 -24.86 20.84 -2.84
N LEU A 102 -25.71 21.56 -2.10
CA LEU A 102 -25.46 22.93 -1.69
C LEU A 102 -24.63 22.95 -0.42
N PHE A 103 -23.43 23.53 -0.50
CA PHE A 103 -22.58 23.79 0.65
C PHE A 103 -22.15 25.26 0.63
N CYS A 104 -22.41 26.00 1.72
CA CYS A 104 -22.08 27.42 1.84
C CYS A 104 -22.52 28.28 0.63
N ASN A 105 -23.76 28.08 0.13
CA ASN A 105 -24.30 28.74 -1.07
C ASN A 105 -23.57 28.46 -2.40
N THR A 106 -22.67 27.48 -2.43
CA THR A 106 -22.05 26.97 -3.66
C THR A 106 -22.56 25.56 -3.97
N GLY A 107 -22.95 25.32 -5.22
CA GLY A 107 -23.44 24.02 -5.67
C GLY A 107 -22.28 23.14 -6.18
N PHE A 108 -22.10 21.96 -5.56
CA PHE A 108 -21.12 20.97 -6.01
C PHE A 108 -21.83 19.75 -6.59
N HIS A 109 -21.34 19.25 -7.72
CA HIS A 109 -21.98 18.12 -8.40
C HIS A 109 -22.00 16.90 -7.48
N ALA A 110 -23.19 16.34 -7.25
CA ALA A 110 -23.38 15.40 -6.14
C ALA A 110 -22.47 14.16 -6.24
N ILE A 111 -22.35 13.57 -7.45
CA ILE A 111 -21.44 12.45 -7.70
C ILE A 111 -19.98 12.83 -7.40
N THR A 112 -19.52 14.02 -7.77
CA THR A 112 -18.13 14.42 -7.52
C THR A 112 -17.81 14.52 -6.03
N VAL A 113 -18.76 15.02 -5.23
CA VAL A 113 -18.61 15.10 -3.77
C VAL A 113 -18.55 13.69 -3.17
N ILE A 114 -19.45 12.78 -3.59
CA ILE A 114 -19.46 11.39 -3.14
C ILE A 114 -18.12 10.72 -3.49
N CYS A 115 -17.65 10.82 -4.73
CA CYS A 115 -16.38 10.28 -5.18
C CYS A 115 -15.19 10.81 -4.37
N ILE A 116 -15.15 12.12 -4.10
CA ILE A 116 -14.07 12.74 -3.30
C ILE A 116 -14.12 12.24 -1.85
N LEU A 117 -15.29 12.13 -1.24
CA LEU A 117 -15.44 11.61 0.13
C LEU A 117 -15.02 10.14 0.23
N LEU A 118 -15.44 9.30 -0.72
CA LEU A 118 -14.99 7.91 -0.82
C LEU A 118 -13.46 7.84 -1.01
N PHE A 119 -12.91 8.72 -1.85
CA PHE A 119 -11.47 8.80 -2.08
C PHE A 119 -10.68 9.25 -0.84
N ILE A 120 -11.19 10.17 -0.02
CA ILE A 120 -10.57 10.54 1.26
C ILE A 120 -10.51 9.32 2.21
N GLY A 121 -11.54 8.48 2.20
CA GLY A 121 -11.49 7.16 2.84
C GLY A 121 -10.31 6.33 2.31
N ALA A 122 -10.20 6.20 0.99
CA ALA A 122 -9.09 5.50 0.34
C ALA A 122 -7.72 6.05 0.74
N ILE A 123 -7.56 7.38 0.80
CA ILE A 123 -6.32 8.07 1.19
C ILE A 123 -5.86 7.61 2.57
N GLY A 124 -6.80 7.45 3.52
CA GLY A 124 -6.52 6.94 4.87
C GLY A 124 -5.92 5.54 4.85
N LYS A 125 -6.63 4.57 4.27
CA LYS A 125 -6.20 3.15 4.24
C LYS A 125 -4.99 2.88 3.38
N SER A 126 -4.88 3.54 2.23
CA SER A 126 -3.75 3.37 1.29
C SER A 126 -2.58 4.31 1.58
N ALA A 127 -2.61 5.01 2.73
CA ALA A 127 -1.53 5.86 3.21
C ALA A 127 -1.02 6.86 2.16
N GLN A 128 -1.94 7.61 1.55
CA GLN A 128 -1.61 8.66 0.59
C GLN A 128 -1.24 9.98 1.29
N ILE A 129 -0.80 10.98 0.54
CA ILE A 129 -0.23 12.21 1.07
C ILE A 129 -1.29 12.92 1.91
N GLY A 130 -0.86 13.54 3.01
CA GLY A 130 -1.75 13.97 4.10
C GLY A 130 -1.93 12.89 5.18
N LEU A 131 -2.39 11.68 4.83
CA LEU A 131 -2.65 10.60 5.80
C LEU A 131 -1.60 9.46 5.78
N HIS A 132 -0.48 9.61 5.08
CA HIS A 132 0.55 8.57 4.92
C HIS A 132 1.33 8.23 6.20
N THR A 133 1.35 9.14 7.18
CA THR A 133 2.33 9.10 8.28
C THR A 133 2.18 7.91 9.23
N TRP A 134 1.05 7.20 9.22
CA TRP A 134 0.87 6.02 10.07
C TRP A 134 1.58 4.78 9.53
N LEU A 135 1.73 4.68 8.21
CA LEU A 135 2.20 3.46 7.56
C LEU A 135 3.67 3.15 7.87
N PRO A 136 4.62 4.12 7.88
CA PRO A 136 5.99 3.87 8.33
C PRO A 136 6.10 3.52 9.82
N ASP A 137 5.19 4.01 10.66
CA ASP A 137 5.20 3.75 12.10
C ASP A 137 4.67 2.35 12.44
N ALA A 138 3.86 1.75 11.56
CA ALA A 138 3.38 0.37 11.69
C ALA A 138 4.51 -0.69 11.70
N MET A 139 5.77 -0.29 11.42
CA MET A 139 6.96 -1.14 11.49
C MET A 139 7.32 -1.61 12.91
N GLU A 140 6.74 -0.95 13.94
CA GLU A 140 6.83 -1.39 15.34
C GLU A 140 6.18 -2.77 15.56
N GLY A 141 5.26 -3.18 14.68
CA GLY A 141 4.69 -4.51 14.69
C GLY A 141 5.66 -5.62 14.26
N PRO A 142 5.33 -6.89 14.54
CA PRO A 142 6.08 -8.04 14.06
C PRO A 142 6.24 -8.04 12.53
N THR A 143 7.37 -8.52 12.00
CA THR A 143 7.65 -8.54 10.55
C THR A 143 6.56 -9.22 9.70
N PRO A 144 5.90 -10.33 10.12
CA PRO A 144 4.84 -10.92 9.31
C PRO A 144 3.57 -10.05 9.26
N VAL A 145 3.34 -9.22 10.28
CA VAL A 145 2.25 -8.24 10.28
C VAL A 145 2.54 -7.13 9.29
N SER A 146 3.78 -6.62 9.27
CA SER A 146 4.20 -5.64 8.26
C SER A 146 4.05 -6.22 6.84
N ALA A 147 4.44 -7.47 6.63
CA ALA A 147 4.24 -8.15 5.34
C ALA A 147 2.75 -8.18 4.94
N LEU A 148 1.86 -8.56 5.85
CA LEU A 148 0.42 -8.63 5.60
C LEU A 148 -0.17 -7.24 5.27
N ILE A 149 0.06 -6.26 6.15
CA ILE A 149 -0.51 -4.91 6.07
C ILE A 149 -0.04 -4.20 4.80
N HIS A 150 1.25 -4.32 4.46
CA HIS A 150 1.87 -3.54 3.39
C HIS A 150 1.84 -4.21 2.03
N ALA A 151 1.67 -5.53 1.96
CA ALA A 151 1.66 -6.24 0.68
C ALA A 151 0.24 -6.55 0.22
N ALA A 152 -0.54 -7.24 1.06
CA ALA A 152 -1.71 -7.98 0.58
C ALA A 152 -3.05 -7.31 0.87
N THR A 153 -3.21 -6.62 2.00
CA THR A 153 -4.58 -6.42 2.54
C THR A 153 -4.96 -4.99 2.90
N MET A 154 -4.33 -4.38 3.91
CA MET A 154 -4.84 -3.13 4.48
C MET A 154 -4.74 -1.98 3.50
N VAL A 155 -3.56 -1.83 2.90
CA VAL A 155 -3.30 -0.75 1.96
C VAL A 155 -3.96 -0.96 0.60
N THR A 156 -4.20 -2.22 0.23
CA THR A 156 -4.83 -2.60 -1.03
C THR A 156 -6.34 -2.35 -1.02
N ALA A 157 -6.97 -2.35 0.16
CA ALA A 157 -8.40 -2.03 0.31
C ALA A 157 -8.77 -0.65 -0.27
N GLY A 158 -7.89 0.35 -0.13
CA GLY A 158 -8.09 1.68 -0.72
C GLY A 158 -8.18 1.64 -2.24
N VAL A 159 -7.22 0.96 -2.87
CA VAL A 159 -7.18 0.77 -4.33
C VAL A 159 -8.36 -0.08 -4.81
N PHE A 160 -8.66 -1.18 -4.10
CA PHE A 160 -9.77 -2.06 -4.39
C PHE A 160 -11.11 -1.33 -4.38
N MET A 161 -11.37 -0.48 -3.40
CA MET A 161 -12.61 0.28 -3.31
C MET A 161 -12.76 1.26 -4.49
N ILE A 162 -11.69 1.94 -4.89
CA ILE A 162 -11.71 2.80 -6.09
C ILE A 162 -12.00 1.97 -7.34
N ALA A 163 -11.33 0.82 -7.51
CA ALA A 163 -11.54 -0.06 -8.65
C ALA A 163 -12.96 -0.65 -8.68
N ARG A 164 -13.51 -1.04 -7.53
CA ARG A 164 -14.88 -1.57 -7.41
C ARG A 164 -15.92 -0.50 -7.70
N CYS A 165 -15.68 0.73 -7.24
CA CYS A 165 -16.54 1.89 -7.52
C CYS A 165 -16.22 2.58 -8.86
N SER A 166 -15.43 1.94 -9.75
CA SER A 166 -15.09 2.52 -11.05
C SER A 166 -16.31 2.98 -11.87
N PRO A 167 -17.47 2.27 -11.89
CA PRO A 167 -18.64 2.75 -12.61
C PRO A 167 -19.19 4.07 -12.07
N LEU A 168 -18.88 4.44 -10.83
CA LEU A 168 -19.27 5.70 -10.22
C LEU A 168 -18.21 6.80 -10.46
N PHE A 169 -16.92 6.45 -10.39
CA PHE A 169 -15.82 7.39 -10.63
C PHE A 169 -15.77 7.93 -12.07
N GLU A 170 -16.13 7.13 -13.08
CA GLU A 170 -16.14 7.54 -14.49
C GLU A 170 -17.09 8.72 -14.77
N TYR A 171 -18.16 8.90 -13.98
CA TYR A 171 -19.07 10.04 -14.09
C TYR A 171 -18.55 11.30 -13.39
N SER A 172 -17.31 11.30 -12.92
CA SER A 172 -16.72 12.41 -12.14
C SER A 172 -15.29 12.76 -12.60
N PRO A 173 -15.13 13.45 -13.75
CA PRO A 173 -13.81 13.77 -14.29
C PRO A 173 -12.96 14.60 -13.31
N ASN A 174 -13.58 15.50 -12.53
CA ASN A 174 -12.89 16.28 -11.51
C ASN A 174 -12.31 15.41 -10.38
N ALA A 175 -13.04 14.37 -9.96
CA ALA A 175 -12.55 13.46 -8.92
C ALA A 175 -11.39 12.62 -9.45
N LEU A 176 -11.49 12.11 -10.69
CA LEU A 176 -10.40 11.40 -11.36
C LEU A 176 -9.13 12.25 -11.45
N ILE A 177 -9.24 13.52 -11.80
CA ILE A 177 -8.11 14.47 -11.80
C ILE A 177 -7.48 14.56 -10.40
N VAL A 178 -8.28 14.74 -9.34
CA VAL A 178 -7.75 14.78 -7.96
C VAL A 178 -7.02 13.49 -7.60
N ILE A 179 -7.59 12.33 -7.95
CA ILE A 179 -7.00 11.01 -7.71
C ILE A 179 -5.62 10.90 -8.40
N THR A 180 -5.51 11.33 -9.66
CA THR A 180 -4.23 11.31 -10.38
C THR A 180 -3.16 12.18 -9.73
N PHE A 181 -3.50 13.42 -9.34
CA PHE A 181 -2.56 14.32 -8.70
C PHE A 181 -2.08 13.79 -7.35
N VAL A 182 -3.00 13.30 -6.53
CA VAL A 182 -2.68 12.74 -5.20
C VAL A 182 -1.81 11.50 -5.33
N GLY A 183 -2.13 10.56 -6.23
CA GLY A 183 -1.34 9.35 -6.47
C GLY A 183 0.06 9.63 -7.06
N ALA A 184 0.16 10.62 -7.95
CA ALA A 184 1.45 11.03 -8.50
C ALA A 184 2.33 11.68 -7.42
N MET A 185 1.77 12.60 -6.62
CA MET A 185 2.50 13.24 -5.52
C MET A 185 2.94 12.24 -4.45
N THR A 186 2.12 11.24 -4.13
CA THR A 186 2.50 10.20 -3.16
C THR A 186 3.62 9.33 -3.67
N SER A 187 3.56 8.91 -4.94
CA SER A 187 4.60 8.08 -5.55
C SER A 187 5.97 8.73 -5.43
N PHE A 188 6.05 10.03 -5.74
CA PHE A 188 7.25 10.85 -5.68
C PHE A 188 7.71 11.11 -4.24
N PHE A 189 6.83 11.66 -3.40
CA PHE A 189 7.16 12.02 -2.02
C PHE A 189 7.61 10.82 -1.18
N ALA A 190 6.96 9.66 -1.33
CA ALA A 190 7.34 8.46 -0.62
C ALA A 190 8.69 7.92 -1.09
N ALA A 191 8.98 8.00 -2.40
CA ALA A 191 10.25 7.56 -2.94
C ALA A 191 11.42 8.44 -2.45
N THR A 192 11.25 9.77 -2.41
CA THR A 192 12.28 10.68 -1.88
C THR A 192 12.55 10.43 -0.39
N ASN A 193 11.52 10.16 0.40
CA ASN A 193 11.70 9.85 1.83
C ASN A 193 12.37 8.49 2.06
N GLY A 194 12.08 7.51 1.20
CA GLY A 194 12.69 6.17 1.25
C GLY A 194 14.22 6.22 1.12
N ILE A 195 14.75 7.19 0.37
CA ILE A 195 16.19 7.41 0.20
C ILE A 195 16.87 7.68 1.53
N LEU A 196 16.24 8.42 2.43
CA LEU A 196 16.86 8.90 3.67
C LEU A 196 16.66 7.97 4.87
N GLN A 197 15.87 6.90 4.71
CA GLN A 197 15.65 5.94 5.78
C GLN A 197 16.86 5.01 5.96
N ASN A 198 17.21 4.76 7.22
CA ASN A 198 18.31 3.85 7.61
C ASN A 198 17.81 2.51 8.15
N ASP A 199 16.55 2.43 8.56
CA ASP A 199 15.91 1.20 9.02
C ASP A 199 15.40 0.41 7.81
N LEU A 200 15.79 -0.87 7.75
CA LEU A 200 15.44 -1.81 6.69
C LEU A 200 13.92 -1.86 6.44
N LYS A 201 13.14 -2.00 7.51
CA LYS A 201 11.68 -2.08 7.45
C LYS A 201 11.07 -0.80 6.92
N ARG A 202 11.56 0.35 7.37
CA ARG A 202 11.05 1.67 6.95
C ARG A 202 11.31 1.96 5.48
N VAL A 203 12.47 1.57 4.94
CA VAL A 203 12.74 1.69 3.50
C VAL A 203 11.69 0.88 2.69
N ILE A 204 11.39 -0.34 3.13
CA ILE A 204 10.38 -1.19 2.47
C ILE A 204 8.96 -0.61 2.63
N ALA A 205 8.66 0.02 3.78
CA ALA A 205 7.40 0.70 4.03
C ALA A 205 7.20 1.94 3.13
N TYR A 206 8.19 2.83 3.03
CA TYR A 206 8.09 3.99 2.13
C TYR A 206 7.97 3.58 0.67
N SER A 207 8.66 2.51 0.28
CA SER A 207 8.48 1.97 -1.06
C SER A 207 7.09 1.38 -1.28
N THR A 208 6.39 0.88 -0.27
CA THR A 208 4.95 0.49 -0.39
C THR A 208 4.06 1.71 -0.61
N CYS A 209 4.27 2.80 0.13
CA CYS A 209 3.54 4.06 -0.07
C CYS A 209 3.75 4.59 -1.50
N SER A 210 4.97 4.48 -2.02
CA SER A 210 5.26 4.86 -3.41
C SER A 210 4.49 3.99 -4.43
N GLN A 211 4.49 2.66 -4.28
CA GLN A 211 3.76 1.75 -5.16
C GLN A 211 2.24 1.92 -5.09
N LEU A 212 1.68 2.21 -3.92
CA LEU A 212 0.26 2.54 -3.80
C LEU A 212 -0.09 3.83 -4.54
N GLY A 213 0.82 4.81 -4.55
CA GLY A 213 0.69 6.00 -5.39
C GLY A 213 0.53 5.65 -6.87
N TYR A 214 1.33 4.71 -7.38
CA TYR A 214 1.17 4.18 -8.75
C TYR A 214 -0.21 3.59 -9.01
N MET A 215 -0.69 2.74 -8.12
CA MET A 215 -2.00 2.13 -8.24
C MET A 215 -3.11 3.19 -8.26
N ILE A 216 -2.99 4.22 -7.42
CA ILE A 216 -4.02 5.25 -7.30
C ILE A 216 -4.04 6.16 -8.51
N PHE A 217 -2.89 6.63 -8.99
CA PHE A 217 -2.93 7.46 -10.18
C PHE A 217 -3.33 6.65 -11.42
N ALA A 218 -3.01 5.35 -11.50
CA ALA A 218 -3.51 4.47 -12.56
C ALA A 218 -5.05 4.39 -12.55
N CYS A 219 -5.67 4.26 -11.37
CA CYS A 219 -7.13 4.38 -11.22
C CYS A 219 -7.64 5.76 -11.69
N GLY A 220 -6.93 6.85 -11.32
CA GLY A 220 -7.32 8.20 -11.71
C GLY A 220 -7.25 8.46 -13.23
N ILE A 221 -6.41 7.74 -13.97
CA ILE A 221 -6.32 7.83 -15.45
C ILE A 221 -7.36 6.93 -16.14
N SER A 222 -8.31 6.37 -15.37
CA SER A 222 -9.35 5.42 -15.78
C SER A 222 -8.81 4.04 -16.19
N ASN A 223 -7.66 3.61 -15.67
CA ASN A 223 -7.03 2.31 -15.95
C ASN A 223 -7.04 1.39 -14.72
N TYR A 224 -8.24 1.02 -14.27
CA TYR A 224 -8.45 0.21 -13.05
C TYR A 224 -7.88 -1.22 -13.17
N SER A 225 -7.96 -1.85 -14.34
CA SER A 225 -7.44 -3.20 -14.56
C SER A 225 -5.92 -3.26 -14.36
N VAL A 226 -5.20 -2.25 -14.85
CA VAL A 226 -3.75 -2.14 -14.70
C VAL A 226 -3.37 -1.84 -13.26
N SER A 227 -4.17 -1.02 -12.58
CA SER A 227 -4.00 -0.78 -11.14
C SER A 227 -4.15 -2.07 -10.31
N VAL A 228 -5.16 -2.90 -10.59
CA VAL A 228 -5.35 -4.21 -9.95
C VAL A 228 -4.25 -5.20 -10.35
N PHE A 229 -3.78 -5.17 -11.59
CA PHE A 229 -2.64 -5.99 -12.02
C PHE A 229 -1.37 -5.65 -11.23
N HIS A 230 -1.06 -4.36 -11.07
CA HIS A 230 0.08 -3.93 -10.26
C HIS A 230 -0.12 -4.27 -8.77
N LEU A 231 -1.35 -4.17 -8.25
CA LEU A 231 -1.69 -4.59 -6.89
C LEU A 231 -1.36 -6.07 -6.65
N MET A 232 -1.69 -6.95 -7.59
CA MET A 232 -1.36 -8.38 -7.50
C MET A 232 0.15 -8.62 -7.48
N ASN A 233 0.88 -8.01 -8.42
CA ASN A 233 2.34 -8.15 -8.49
C ASN A 233 3.01 -7.62 -7.21
N HIS A 234 2.54 -6.46 -6.75
CA HIS A 234 2.97 -5.85 -5.49
C HIS A 234 2.78 -6.74 -4.29
N ALA A 235 1.64 -7.44 -4.18
CA ALA A 235 1.40 -8.37 -3.09
C ALA A 235 2.50 -9.44 -2.99
N PHE A 236 2.98 -9.97 -4.12
CA PHE A 236 4.06 -10.95 -4.14
C PHE A 236 5.42 -10.34 -3.79
N PHE A 237 5.91 -9.36 -4.56
CA PHE A 237 7.27 -8.86 -4.36
C PHE A 237 7.43 -8.10 -3.04
N LYS A 238 6.38 -7.46 -2.50
CA LYS A 238 6.45 -6.84 -1.17
C LYS A 238 6.40 -7.83 -0.03
N ALA A 239 5.55 -8.86 -0.12
CA ALA A 239 5.54 -9.90 0.90
C ALA A 239 6.90 -10.60 0.94
N LEU A 240 7.50 -10.87 -0.22
CA LEU A 240 8.86 -11.39 -0.34
C LEU A 240 9.87 -10.48 0.38
N LEU A 241 9.89 -9.17 0.05
CA LEU A 241 10.81 -8.22 0.67
C LEU A 241 10.66 -8.13 2.20
N PHE A 242 9.43 -8.05 2.73
CA PHE A 242 9.23 -7.95 4.18
C PHE A 242 9.59 -9.24 4.93
N LEU A 243 9.30 -10.40 4.35
CA LEU A 243 9.65 -11.68 4.97
C LEU A 243 11.15 -11.96 4.87
N SER A 244 11.80 -11.62 3.75
CA SER A 244 13.26 -11.66 3.62
C SER A 244 13.95 -10.68 4.59
N ALA A 245 13.43 -9.47 4.73
CA ALA A 245 13.91 -8.53 5.76
C ALA A 245 13.71 -9.11 7.17
N GLY A 246 12.59 -9.80 7.42
CA GLY A 246 12.35 -10.51 8.67
C GLY A 246 13.39 -11.58 8.98
N SER A 247 13.78 -12.38 7.98
CA SER A 247 14.87 -13.35 8.16
C SER A 247 16.23 -12.70 8.42
N VAL A 248 16.54 -11.57 7.75
CA VAL A 248 17.78 -10.82 8.02
C VAL A 248 17.80 -10.28 9.44
N ILE A 249 16.71 -9.68 9.90
CA ILE A 249 16.57 -9.13 11.26
C ILE A 249 16.68 -10.25 12.30
N HIS A 250 16.07 -11.41 12.04
CA HIS A 250 16.16 -12.57 12.92
C HIS A 250 17.60 -13.10 13.03
N ALA A 251 18.31 -13.18 11.90
CA ALA A 251 19.71 -13.62 11.85
C ALA A 251 20.67 -12.61 12.50
N MET A 252 20.28 -11.33 12.59
CA MET A 252 21.07 -10.23 13.15
C MET A 252 20.62 -9.83 14.57
N SER A 253 20.08 -10.77 15.35
CA SER A 253 19.67 -10.53 16.74
C SER A 253 18.74 -9.32 16.94
N ASP A 254 17.75 -9.19 16.06
CA ASP A 254 16.76 -8.12 16.03
C ASP A 254 17.29 -6.71 15.69
N GLU A 255 18.51 -6.59 15.14
CA GLU A 255 19.00 -5.33 14.58
C GLU A 255 18.32 -4.99 13.25
N GLN A 256 17.80 -3.76 13.15
CA GLN A 256 17.03 -3.27 11.98
C GLN A 256 17.76 -2.18 11.19
N ASP A 257 18.77 -1.52 11.79
CA ASP A 257 19.51 -0.43 11.16
C ASP A 257 20.54 -0.98 10.18
N MET A 258 20.38 -0.64 8.89
CA MET A 258 21.26 -1.12 7.81
C MET A 258 22.70 -0.65 7.99
N ARG A 259 22.94 0.45 8.72
CA ARG A 259 24.30 0.97 8.96
C ARG A 259 25.13 0.06 9.88
N LYS A 260 24.46 -0.79 10.65
CA LYS A 260 25.10 -1.78 11.55
C LYS A 260 25.17 -3.18 10.91
N MET A 261 24.83 -3.32 9.64
CA MET A 261 24.88 -4.57 8.90
C MET A 261 26.10 -4.61 7.97
N GLY A 262 26.08 -5.46 6.94
CA GLY A 262 27.16 -5.62 5.96
C GLY A 262 27.74 -7.03 5.97
N GLY A 263 28.25 -7.45 4.81
CA GLY A 263 28.96 -8.71 4.60
C GLY A 263 28.09 -9.95 4.77
N LEU A 264 26.76 -9.82 4.66
CA LEU A 264 25.84 -10.92 4.90
C LEU A 264 25.68 -11.86 3.70
N VAL A 265 26.16 -11.54 2.50
CA VAL A 265 26.00 -12.40 1.30
C VAL A 265 26.47 -13.84 1.54
N SER A 266 27.64 -14.01 2.15
CA SER A 266 28.22 -15.35 2.37
C SER A 266 27.54 -16.12 3.50
N LEU A 267 26.89 -15.41 4.44
CA LEU A 267 26.24 -16.00 5.62
C LEU A 267 24.77 -16.35 5.34
N LEU A 268 24.14 -15.54 4.48
CA LEU A 268 22.71 -15.52 4.21
C LEU A 268 22.43 -15.62 2.69
N PRO A 269 22.99 -16.63 1.97
CA PRO A 269 22.92 -16.68 0.51
C PRO A 269 21.48 -16.87 -0.01
N PHE A 270 20.65 -17.65 0.68
CA PHE A 270 19.27 -17.90 0.26
C PHE A 270 18.42 -16.64 0.44
N THR A 271 18.51 -16.02 1.61
CA THR A 271 17.76 -14.80 1.92
C THR A 271 18.23 -13.61 1.09
N TYR A 272 19.52 -13.53 0.76
CA TYR A 272 20.05 -12.59 -0.24
C TYR A 272 19.40 -12.78 -1.61
N ALA A 273 19.34 -14.02 -2.12
CA ALA A 273 18.72 -14.31 -3.41
C ALA A 273 17.23 -13.92 -3.44
N MET A 274 16.47 -14.25 -2.39
CA MET A 274 15.06 -13.87 -2.27
C MET A 274 14.86 -12.35 -2.21
N MET A 275 15.70 -11.64 -1.45
CA MET A 275 15.65 -10.19 -1.35
C MET A 275 16.08 -9.50 -2.66
N LEU A 276 17.01 -10.09 -3.39
CA LEU A 276 17.44 -9.65 -4.72
C LEU A 276 16.28 -9.77 -5.72
N ILE A 277 15.59 -10.91 -5.78
CA ILE A 277 14.44 -11.09 -6.68
C ILE A 277 13.34 -10.06 -6.36
N GLY A 278 12.99 -9.90 -5.08
CA GLY A 278 11.96 -8.94 -4.67
C GLY A 278 12.33 -7.49 -4.96
N SER A 279 13.60 -7.12 -4.80
CA SER A 279 14.08 -5.76 -5.08
C SER A 279 14.17 -5.51 -6.59
N LEU A 280 14.66 -6.45 -7.40
CA LEU A 280 14.66 -6.32 -8.86
C LEU A 280 13.23 -6.20 -9.42
N SER A 281 12.30 -7.00 -8.89
CA SER A 281 10.89 -6.89 -9.25
C SER A 281 10.34 -5.52 -8.86
N LEU A 282 10.62 -5.03 -7.66
CA LEU A 282 10.22 -3.68 -7.23
C LEU A 282 10.80 -2.56 -8.11
N ILE A 283 12.05 -2.68 -8.55
CA ILE A 283 12.69 -1.67 -9.43
C ILE A 283 12.02 -1.66 -10.80
N GLY A 284 11.47 -2.78 -11.25
CA GLY A 284 10.99 -2.96 -12.61
C GLY A 284 12.09 -3.43 -13.55
N PHE A 285 12.98 -4.33 -13.09
CA PHE A 285 13.97 -4.96 -13.97
C PHE A 285 13.27 -5.78 -15.06
N PRO A 286 13.75 -5.74 -16.33
CA PRO A 286 13.13 -6.47 -17.43
C PRO A 286 12.88 -7.94 -17.10
N PHE A 287 11.78 -8.48 -17.62
CA PHE A 287 11.31 -9.87 -17.41
C PHE A 287 10.71 -10.21 -16.05
N LEU A 288 10.68 -9.29 -15.07
CA LEU A 288 9.99 -9.51 -13.79
C LEU A 288 8.61 -8.85 -13.77
N THR A 289 7.71 -9.34 -12.92
CA THR A 289 6.33 -8.82 -12.80
C THR A 289 6.21 -7.31 -12.57
N GLY A 290 7.15 -6.72 -11.82
CA GLY A 290 7.14 -5.28 -11.57
C GLY A 290 7.43 -4.45 -12.82
N PHE A 291 8.20 -4.96 -13.79
CA PHE A 291 8.42 -4.28 -15.08
C PHE A 291 7.10 -4.19 -15.86
N TYR A 292 6.44 -5.33 -16.08
CA TYR A 292 5.19 -5.38 -16.84
C TYR A 292 4.06 -4.54 -16.26
N SER A 293 4.06 -4.33 -14.94
CA SER A 293 3.04 -3.52 -14.30
C SER A 293 3.40 -2.03 -14.24
N LYS A 294 4.61 -1.67 -13.80
CA LYS A 294 5.02 -0.27 -13.69
C LYS A 294 5.15 0.43 -15.03
N ASP A 295 5.74 -0.25 -16.01
CA ASP A 295 6.05 0.37 -17.31
C ASP A 295 4.75 0.71 -18.04
N VAL A 296 3.79 -0.23 -18.05
CA VAL A 296 2.45 -0.02 -18.61
C VAL A 296 1.71 1.13 -17.91
N ILE A 297 1.83 1.27 -16.58
CA ILE A 297 1.21 2.41 -15.87
C ILE A 297 1.78 3.75 -16.37
N LEU A 298 3.09 3.85 -16.57
CA LEU A 298 3.74 5.06 -17.04
C LEU A 298 3.42 5.34 -18.51
N GLU A 299 3.45 4.32 -19.36
CA GLU A 299 3.09 4.44 -20.77
C GLU A 299 1.66 4.93 -20.94
N LEU A 300 0.71 4.36 -20.19
CA LEU A 300 -0.69 4.79 -20.22
C LEU A 300 -0.87 6.21 -19.68
N ALA A 301 -0.06 6.64 -18.71
CA ALA A 301 -0.10 8.01 -18.21
C ALA A 301 0.34 9.02 -19.27
N TYR A 302 1.37 8.68 -20.05
CA TYR A 302 1.84 9.48 -21.17
C TYR A 302 0.84 9.46 -22.34
N ALA A 303 0.31 8.29 -22.67
CA ALA A 303 -0.61 8.09 -23.80
C ALA A 303 -2.01 8.70 -23.62
N LYS A 304 -2.38 9.12 -22.40
CA LYS A 304 -3.68 9.79 -22.14
C LYS A 304 -3.75 11.21 -22.74
N TYR A 305 -2.61 11.85 -23.01
CA TYR A 305 -2.51 13.22 -23.53
C TYR A 305 -3.26 14.29 -22.69
N THR A 306 -3.41 14.07 -21.38
CA THR A 306 -4.01 15.05 -20.45
C THR A 306 -2.93 15.71 -19.59
N ILE A 307 -3.20 16.92 -19.07
CA ILE A 307 -2.29 17.62 -18.15
C ILE A 307 -2.03 16.76 -16.91
N SER A 308 -3.08 16.14 -16.35
CA SER A 308 -2.97 15.25 -15.20
C SER A 308 -2.17 13.97 -15.50
N GLY A 309 -2.34 13.39 -16.69
CA GLY A 309 -1.58 12.23 -17.15
C GLY A 309 -0.09 12.55 -17.32
N ASN A 310 0.24 13.64 -18.00
CA ASN A 310 1.62 14.10 -18.15
C ASN A 310 2.27 14.43 -16.81
N PHE A 311 1.53 15.05 -15.89
CA PHE A 311 2.00 15.30 -14.53
C PHE A 311 2.34 13.99 -13.79
N ALA A 312 1.44 13.00 -13.86
CA ALA A 312 1.65 11.68 -13.28
C ALA A 312 2.84 10.94 -13.91
N PHE A 313 3.02 11.04 -15.24
CA PHE A 313 4.14 10.45 -15.96
C PHE A 313 5.49 11.01 -15.49
N TRP A 314 5.64 12.33 -15.38
CA TRP A 314 6.90 12.95 -14.94
C TRP A 314 7.23 12.63 -13.48
N LEU A 315 6.27 12.74 -12.56
CA LEU A 315 6.52 12.37 -11.16
C LEU A 315 6.74 10.86 -10.99
N GLY A 316 5.99 10.05 -11.74
CA GLY A 316 6.15 8.61 -11.80
C GLY A 316 7.56 8.25 -12.24
N SER A 317 8.00 8.68 -13.43
CA SER A 317 9.35 8.38 -13.93
C SER A 317 10.48 8.78 -12.96
N VAL A 318 10.41 9.97 -12.36
CA VAL A 318 11.38 10.39 -11.33
C VAL A 318 11.31 9.50 -10.08
N SER A 319 10.10 9.11 -9.67
CA SER A 319 9.95 8.18 -8.54
C SER A 319 10.52 6.79 -8.85
N VAL A 320 10.45 6.28 -10.09
CA VAL A 320 11.12 5.02 -10.49
C VAL A 320 12.63 5.13 -10.25
N PHE A 321 13.25 6.24 -10.66
CA PHE A 321 14.68 6.47 -10.43
C PHE A 321 15.04 6.44 -8.93
N PHE A 322 14.22 7.05 -8.08
CA PHE A 322 14.42 6.95 -6.63
C PHE A 322 14.16 5.53 -6.11
N THR A 323 13.21 4.79 -6.70
CA THR A 323 12.96 3.39 -6.35
C THR A 323 14.13 2.47 -6.66
N SER A 324 14.81 2.68 -7.79
CA SER A 324 16.04 1.96 -8.09
C SER A 324 17.13 2.30 -7.08
N TYR A 325 17.34 3.59 -6.80
CA TYR A 325 18.37 4.03 -5.87
C TYR A 325 18.20 3.45 -4.45
N TYR A 326 17.05 3.63 -3.80
CA TYR A 326 16.90 3.14 -2.42
C TYR A 326 16.92 1.61 -2.33
N SER A 327 16.52 0.90 -3.40
CA SER A 327 16.52 -0.56 -3.42
C SER A 327 17.92 -1.14 -3.56
N PHE A 328 18.73 -0.56 -4.44
CA PHE A 328 20.15 -0.90 -4.53
C PHE A 328 20.89 -0.50 -3.26
N ARG A 329 20.60 0.69 -2.69
CA ARG A 329 21.16 1.11 -1.40
C ARG A 329 20.84 0.10 -0.30
N LEU A 330 19.59 -0.38 -0.24
CA LEU A 330 19.15 -1.38 0.73
C LEU A 330 19.97 -2.68 0.58
N LEU A 331 20.04 -3.25 -0.62
CA LEU A 331 20.83 -4.47 -0.87
C LEU A 331 22.32 -4.26 -0.53
N PHE A 332 22.86 -3.11 -0.92
CA PHE A 332 24.28 -2.80 -0.75
C PHE A 332 24.65 -2.69 0.73
N LEU A 333 23.91 -1.91 1.52
CA LEU A 333 24.19 -1.71 2.94
C LEU A 333 23.92 -2.96 3.79
N THR A 334 22.94 -3.79 3.43
CA THR A 334 22.66 -5.00 4.22
C THR A 334 23.63 -6.12 3.92
N PHE A 335 23.97 -6.33 2.63
CA PHE A 335 24.67 -7.55 2.21
C PHE A 335 26.10 -7.30 1.72
N LEU A 336 26.35 -6.25 0.94
CA LEU A 336 27.58 -6.10 0.16
C LEU A 336 28.66 -5.24 0.84
N THR A 337 28.29 -4.26 1.66
CA THR A 337 29.25 -3.45 2.41
C THR A 337 30.10 -4.31 3.34
N PRO A 338 31.32 -3.86 3.69
CA PRO A 338 32.10 -4.53 4.72
C PRO A 338 31.28 -4.61 6.02
N ILE A 339 31.52 -5.68 6.76
CA ILE A 339 30.86 -5.98 8.02
C ILE A 339 31.04 -4.82 9.01
N ASN A 340 29.94 -4.23 9.47
CA ASN A 340 29.93 -3.21 10.51
C ASN A 340 29.20 -3.66 11.81
N SER A 341 28.82 -4.93 11.88
CA SER A 341 28.15 -5.54 13.02
C SER A 341 29.12 -6.08 14.07
N PHE A 342 28.65 -6.28 15.30
CA PHE A 342 29.47 -6.90 16.35
C PHE A 342 29.80 -8.36 16.01
N LYS A 343 31.03 -8.79 16.34
CA LYS A 343 31.51 -10.16 16.12
C LYS A 343 30.59 -11.24 16.70
N ARG A 344 29.98 -10.97 17.87
CA ARG A 344 29.06 -11.90 18.53
C ARG A 344 27.80 -12.19 17.71
N ASP A 345 27.31 -11.21 16.96
CA ASP A 345 26.05 -11.32 16.22
C ASP A 345 26.30 -12.10 14.92
N ILE A 346 27.44 -11.85 14.27
CA ILE A 346 27.90 -12.58 13.08
C ILE A 346 28.12 -14.07 13.39
N LEU A 347 28.75 -14.39 14.52
CA LEU A 347 29.02 -15.79 14.90
C LEU A 347 27.75 -16.60 15.18
N ARG A 348 26.64 -15.94 15.51
CA ARG A 348 25.32 -16.55 15.73
C ARG A 348 24.42 -16.47 14.49
N CYS A 349 24.88 -15.78 13.45
CA CYS A 349 24.12 -15.59 12.24
C CYS A 349 23.92 -16.92 11.54
N HIS A 350 22.67 -17.22 11.19
CA HIS A 350 22.30 -18.37 10.40
C HIS A 350 21.26 -17.95 9.37
N ASP A 351 21.22 -18.65 8.24
CA ASP A 351 20.20 -18.39 7.23
C ASP A 351 18.79 -18.76 7.72
N ALA A 352 17.78 -18.38 6.95
CA ALA A 352 16.38 -18.59 7.31
C ALA A 352 16.12 -20.08 7.65
N PRO A 353 15.53 -20.39 8.81
CA PRO A 353 15.11 -21.75 9.11
C PRO A 353 14.06 -22.19 8.08
N ILE A 354 13.94 -23.51 7.87
CA ILE A 354 13.07 -24.10 6.83
C ILE A 354 11.64 -23.56 6.88
N SER A 355 11.09 -23.34 8.08
CA SER A 355 9.74 -22.79 8.27
C SER A 355 9.58 -21.35 7.76
N MET A 356 10.64 -20.53 7.79
CA MET A 356 10.65 -19.19 7.20
C MET A 356 11.04 -19.21 5.72
N ALA A 357 11.86 -20.18 5.29
CA ALA A 357 12.33 -20.29 3.91
C ALA A 357 11.24 -20.79 2.95
N ILE A 358 10.42 -21.77 3.36
CA ILE A 358 9.38 -22.36 2.51
C ILE A 358 8.41 -21.31 1.94
N PRO A 359 7.85 -20.37 2.73
CA PRO A 359 6.95 -19.34 2.21
C PRO A 359 7.58 -18.37 1.22
N LEU A 360 8.92 -18.18 1.26
CA LEU A 360 9.62 -17.27 0.34
C LEU A 360 9.64 -17.81 -1.10
N ILE A 361 9.64 -19.13 -1.29
CA ILE A 361 9.69 -19.77 -2.61
C ILE A 361 8.47 -19.44 -3.49
N PRO A 362 7.20 -19.66 -3.06
CA PRO A 362 6.04 -19.31 -3.88
C PRO A 362 5.91 -17.80 -4.07
N LEU A 363 6.35 -16.98 -3.10
CA LEU A 363 6.38 -15.53 -3.25
C LEU A 363 7.41 -15.07 -4.29
N ALA A 364 8.58 -15.73 -4.33
CA ALA A 364 9.59 -15.49 -5.34
C ALA A 364 9.08 -15.86 -6.73
N LEU A 365 8.46 -17.04 -6.86
CA LEU A 365 7.84 -17.47 -8.12
C LEU A 365 6.75 -16.49 -8.59
N GLY A 366 5.93 -15.95 -7.70
CA GLY A 366 4.93 -14.93 -8.06
C GLY A 366 5.52 -13.53 -8.34
N SER A 367 6.78 -13.30 -7.97
CA SER A 367 7.46 -12.01 -8.21
C SER A 367 8.30 -11.97 -9.48
N ILE A 368 8.63 -13.15 -10.03
CA ILE A 368 9.25 -13.37 -11.35
C ILE A 368 8.14 -13.31 -12.39
#